data_AF-A0A162DRT5-F1
#
_entry.id   AF-A0A162DRT5-F1
#
_cell.length_a   1.000
_cell.length_b   1.000
_cell.length_c   1.000
_cell.angle_alpha   90.00
_cell.angle_beta   90.00
_cell.angle_gamma   90.00
#
_symmetry.space_group_name_H-M   'P 1'
#
loop_
_entity.id
_entity.type
_entity.pdbx_description
1 polymer ?
#
loop_
_entity_poly.entity_id
_entity_poly.type
_entity_poly.pdbx_seq_one_letter_code
_entity_poly.pdbx_strand_id
1 'polypeptide(L)'
;MVLLRWLGCLVVSLSGLAWLDVCNASSWEQIGRYQNLLQQAGTNTLVADDCPSGLMGAFHVGRNAVLLCANNLEDDPTEVWPVLAHESAHVMQACKDGPLLADHQLGKALLTVQRSSPEVVRELRLYHQSQQREEVEARLVQALPFEEVKSLFLQYCADRLEP
;
A
#
# COMPACT_ATOMS: atom_id res chain seq x y z
N MET A 1 -20.89 -65.35 -22.87
CA MET A 1 -21.21 -64.50 -21.71
C MET A 1 -20.87 -63.06 -22.06
N VAL A 2 -21.89 -62.26 -22.38
CA VAL A 2 -21.79 -60.81 -22.55
C VAL A 2 -22.81 -60.22 -21.60
N LEU A 3 -22.38 -59.30 -20.72
CA LEU A 3 -23.12 -58.09 -20.39
C LEU A 3 -22.28 -57.18 -19.48
N LEU A 4 -21.91 -56.06 -20.10
CA LEU A 4 -21.45 -54.76 -19.63
C LEU A 4 -22.02 -54.35 -18.26
N ARG A 5 -21.19 -53.76 -17.38
CA ARG A 5 -21.64 -52.80 -16.38
C ARG A 5 -20.57 -51.76 -16.08
N TRP A 6 -20.94 -50.52 -16.38
CA TRP A 6 -20.21 -49.29 -16.12
C TRP A 6 -20.31 -48.93 -14.63
N LEU A 7 -19.19 -48.52 -14.03
CA LEU A 7 -19.06 -47.70 -12.82
C LEU A 7 -17.75 -46.94 -13.04
N GLY A 8 -17.75 -45.71 -13.52
CA GLY A 8 -18.24 -44.54 -12.78
C GLY A 8 -17.04 -43.92 -12.08
N CYS A 9 -16.23 -43.15 -12.83
CA CYS A 9 -15.12 -42.36 -12.30
C CYS A 9 -15.65 -41.38 -11.26
N LEU A 10 -15.45 -41.68 -9.97
CA LEU A 10 -15.64 -40.72 -8.89
C LEU A 10 -14.37 -39.86 -8.80
N VAL A 11 -14.26 -38.84 -9.66
CA VAL A 11 -13.29 -37.76 -9.48
C VAL A 11 -13.90 -36.84 -8.43
N VAL A 12 -13.52 -37.03 -7.17
CA VAL A 12 -13.80 -36.05 -6.11
C VAL A 12 -12.82 -34.90 -6.31
N SER A 13 -13.18 -33.96 -7.19
CA SER A 13 -12.51 -32.67 -7.28
C SER A 13 -12.84 -31.86 -6.04
N LEU A 14 -11.98 -31.95 -5.03
CA LEU A 14 -11.90 -31.00 -3.91
C LEU A 14 -11.29 -29.68 -4.44
N SER A 15 -12.04 -28.97 -5.28
CA SER A 15 -11.75 -27.59 -5.67
C SER A 15 -12.60 -26.69 -4.80
N GLY A 16 -12.07 -26.12 -3.73
CA GLY A 16 -12.91 -25.27 -2.90
C GLY A 16 -12.33 -24.72 -1.61
N LEU A 17 -11.04 -24.38 -1.57
CA LEU A 17 -10.55 -23.32 -0.68
C LEU A 17 -9.45 -22.60 -1.47
N ALA A 18 -9.86 -21.75 -2.41
CA ALA A 18 -9.00 -20.65 -2.80
C ALA A 18 -8.90 -19.77 -1.56
N TRP A 19 -7.77 -19.89 -0.86
CA TRP A 19 -7.35 -18.86 0.07
C TRP A 19 -7.35 -17.59 -0.79
N LEU A 20 -8.25 -16.67 -0.48
CA LEU A 20 -8.15 -15.32 -1.00
C LEU A 20 -6.86 -14.78 -0.36
N ASP A 21 -5.73 -15.03 -1.02
CA ASP A 21 -4.52 -14.32 -0.71
C ASP A 21 -4.88 -12.86 -0.94
N VAL A 22 -5.10 -12.16 0.17
CA VAL A 22 -5.18 -10.71 0.24
C VAL A 22 -3.78 -10.22 -0.08
N CYS A 23 -3.37 -10.39 -1.34
CA CYS A 23 -2.05 -10.00 -1.79
C CYS A 23 -2.04 -8.47 -1.82
N ASN A 24 -1.33 -7.91 -0.84
CA ASN A 24 -0.38 -6.82 -1.03
C ASN A 24 0.19 -6.85 -2.47
N ALA A 25 0.46 -5.70 -3.11
CA ALA A 25 0.86 -5.72 -4.52
C ALA A 25 2.07 -6.63 -4.71
N SER A 26 1.86 -7.79 -5.34
CA SER A 26 2.82 -8.88 -5.35
C SER A 26 3.56 -8.94 -6.69
N SER A 27 3.49 -7.89 -7.49
CA SER A 27 4.14 -7.84 -8.81
C SER A 27 4.57 -6.42 -9.21
N TRP A 28 5.66 -6.37 -9.98
CA TRP A 28 6.13 -5.14 -10.62
C TRP A 28 5.10 -4.52 -11.56
N GLU A 29 4.22 -5.33 -12.16
CA GLU A 29 3.14 -4.84 -13.01
C GLU A 29 2.13 -4.01 -12.21
N GLN A 30 1.75 -4.47 -11.00
CA GLN A 30 0.88 -3.70 -10.11
C GLN A 30 1.55 -2.39 -9.69
N ILE A 31 2.81 -2.44 -9.26
CA ILE A 31 3.58 -1.25 -8.88
C ILE A 31 3.63 -0.24 -10.04
N GLY A 32 3.98 -0.70 -11.24
CA GLY A 32 4.03 0.16 -12.43
C GLY A 32 2.67 0.77 -12.79
N ARG A 33 1.58 0.01 -12.68
CA ARG A 33 0.21 0.54 -12.86
C ARG A 33 -0.12 1.63 -11.83
N TYR A 34 0.31 1.45 -10.58
CA TYR A 34 0.10 2.45 -9.54
C TYR A 34 0.94 3.71 -9.77
N GLN A 35 2.21 3.57 -10.16
CA GLN A 35 3.07 4.70 -10.52
C GLN A 35 2.51 5.52 -11.68
N ASN A 36 1.91 4.84 -12.68
CA ASN A 36 1.20 5.53 -13.76
C ASN A 36 -0.02 6.31 -13.25
N LEU A 37 -0.74 5.78 -12.26
CA LEU A 37 -1.86 6.50 -11.63
C LEU A 37 -1.37 7.73 -10.85
N LEU A 38 -0.28 7.60 -10.09
CA LEU A 38 0.37 8.74 -9.43
C LEU A 38 0.74 9.82 -10.44
N GLN A 39 1.36 9.41 -11.57
CA GLN A 39 1.76 10.32 -12.63
C GLN A 39 0.56 11.02 -13.28
N GLN A 40 -0.55 10.30 -13.52
CA GLN A 40 -1.79 10.89 -14.03
C GLN A 40 -2.36 11.95 -13.08
N ALA A 41 -2.25 11.74 -11.76
CA ALA A 41 -2.58 12.74 -10.75
C ALA A 41 -1.50 13.83 -10.56
N GLY A 42 -0.54 13.93 -11.48
CA GLY A 42 0.54 14.92 -11.49
C GLY A 42 1.68 14.65 -10.51
N THR A 43 1.73 13.46 -9.88
CA THR A 43 2.74 13.10 -8.88
C THR A 43 3.81 12.22 -9.49
N ASN A 44 5.06 12.70 -9.49
CA ASN A 44 6.18 11.93 -10.04
C ASN A 44 6.62 10.84 -9.07
N THR A 45 7.06 9.69 -9.58
CA THR A 45 7.80 8.70 -8.80
C THR A 45 9.25 8.72 -9.23
N LEU A 46 10.16 8.93 -8.29
CA LEU A 46 11.59 8.99 -8.46
C LEU A 46 12.25 7.83 -7.73
N VAL A 47 13.39 7.38 -8.25
CA VAL A 47 14.21 6.34 -7.62
C VAL A 47 15.61 6.91 -7.44
N ALA A 48 16.19 6.76 -6.25
CA ALA A 48 17.57 7.13 -5.96
C ALA A 48 18.33 5.95 -5.35
N ASP A 49 19.64 5.92 -5.56
CA ASP A 49 20.58 4.89 -5.13
C ASP A 49 21.59 5.40 -4.08
N ASP A 50 21.45 6.64 -3.61
CA ASP A 50 22.35 7.32 -2.70
C ASP A 50 21.67 7.87 -1.43
N CYS A 51 20.53 7.28 -1.04
CA CYS A 51 19.80 7.72 0.14
C CYS A 51 20.54 7.41 1.46
N PRO A 52 20.35 8.22 2.52
CA PRO A 52 20.82 7.90 3.87
C PRO A 52 20.29 6.53 4.34
N SER A 53 21.09 5.81 5.13
CA SER A 53 20.68 4.51 5.69
C SER A 53 19.40 4.64 6.51
N GLY A 54 18.45 3.73 6.28
CA GLY A 54 17.17 3.70 6.99
C GLY A 54 16.08 4.63 6.41
N LEU A 55 16.35 5.32 5.30
CA LEU A 55 15.32 6.04 4.54
C LEU A 55 14.86 5.16 3.37
N MET A 56 13.68 4.56 3.46
CA MET A 56 13.16 3.69 2.39
C MET A 56 12.41 4.46 1.30
N GLY A 57 11.72 5.53 1.68
CA GLY A 57 10.99 6.40 0.76
C GLY A 57 10.66 7.74 1.40
N ALA A 58 10.17 8.68 0.58
CA ALA A 58 9.68 9.97 1.04
C ALA A 58 8.76 10.64 0.01
N PHE A 59 7.69 11.28 0.46
CA PHE A 59 6.91 12.22 -0.33
C PHE A 59 7.32 13.67 -0.05
N HIS A 60 7.57 14.44 -1.11
CA HIS A 60 7.84 15.87 -1.02
C HIS A 60 6.72 16.70 -1.64
N VAL A 61 5.86 17.30 -0.81
CA VAL A 61 4.70 18.08 -1.24
C VAL A 61 5.03 19.18 -2.24
N GLY A 62 6.08 19.98 -1.99
CA GLY A 62 6.42 21.11 -2.88
C GLY A 62 6.95 20.73 -4.27
N ARG A 63 7.36 19.47 -4.46
CA ARG A 63 7.81 18.94 -5.76
C ARG A 63 6.77 17.99 -6.37
N ASN A 64 5.70 17.71 -5.62
CA ASN A 64 4.73 16.67 -5.88
C ASN A 64 5.39 15.38 -6.38
N ALA A 65 6.30 14.84 -5.58
CA ALA A 65 7.11 13.68 -5.95
C ALA A 65 7.26 12.70 -4.78
N VAL A 66 7.08 11.43 -5.10
CA VAL A 66 7.43 10.28 -4.26
C VAL A 66 8.84 9.83 -4.64
N LEU A 67 9.71 9.66 -3.66
CA LEU A 67 11.04 9.08 -3.79
C LEU A 67 11.03 7.66 -3.20
N LEU A 68 11.57 6.70 -3.94
CA LEU A 68 11.92 5.36 -3.45
C LEU A 68 13.45 5.25 -3.41
N CYS A 69 13.99 4.81 -2.27
CA CYS A 69 15.42 4.68 -2.04
C CYS A 69 15.88 3.25 -2.33
N ALA A 70 16.27 2.97 -3.57
CA ALA A 70 16.65 1.65 -4.04
C ALA A 70 17.83 1.05 -3.27
N ASN A 71 18.74 1.88 -2.76
CA ASN A 71 19.88 1.41 -1.97
C ASN A 71 19.51 0.92 -0.55
N ASN A 72 18.27 1.15 -0.12
CA ASN A 72 17.74 0.68 1.16
C ASN A 72 16.58 -0.32 0.99
N LEU A 73 16.28 -0.73 -0.25
CA LEU A 73 15.20 -1.66 -0.59
C LEU A 73 15.75 -2.86 -1.34
N GLU A 74 15.19 -4.04 -1.07
CA GLU A 74 15.44 -5.19 -1.92
C GLU A 74 14.71 -5.01 -3.26
N ASP A 75 15.26 -5.59 -4.34
CA ASP A 75 14.62 -5.64 -5.65
C ASP A 75 13.49 -6.68 -5.66
N ASP A 76 12.50 -6.46 -4.78
CA ASP A 76 11.34 -7.32 -4.53
C ASP A 76 10.06 -6.46 -4.47
N PRO A 77 9.02 -6.75 -5.28
CA PRO A 77 7.78 -5.99 -5.27
C PRO A 77 7.08 -6.00 -3.89
N THR A 78 7.26 -7.06 -3.10
CA THR A 78 6.65 -7.19 -1.77
C THR A 78 7.33 -6.30 -0.71
N GLU A 79 8.56 -5.85 -0.97
CA GLU A 79 9.29 -4.87 -0.15
C GLU A 79 9.06 -3.44 -0.65
N VAL A 80 8.99 -3.25 -1.98
CA VAL A 80 8.76 -1.93 -2.58
C VAL A 80 7.33 -1.43 -2.38
N TRP A 81 6.32 -2.31 -2.49
CA TRP A 81 4.93 -1.88 -2.40
C TRP A 81 4.57 -1.23 -1.07
N PRO A 82 4.89 -1.82 0.10
CA PRO A 82 4.56 -1.20 1.39
C PRO A 82 5.06 0.25 1.48
N VAL A 83 6.27 0.52 0.98
CA VAL A 83 6.84 1.87 0.96
C VAL A 83 6.09 2.78 0.00
N LEU A 84 5.82 2.32 -1.23
CA LEU A 84 5.02 3.10 -2.17
C LEU A 84 3.62 3.41 -1.62
N ALA A 85 2.96 2.44 -0.99
CA ALA A 85 1.65 2.61 -0.37
C ALA A 85 1.69 3.59 0.81
N HIS A 86 2.74 3.55 1.64
CA HIS A 86 2.99 4.52 2.69
C HIS A 86 3.07 5.93 2.12
N GLU A 87 3.99 6.17 1.18
CA GLU A 87 4.18 7.51 0.59
C GLU A 87 2.93 7.99 -0.14
N SER A 88 2.16 7.06 -0.71
CA SER A 88 0.87 7.39 -1.34
C SER A 88 -0.16 7.93 -0.36
N ALA A 89 -0.11 7.53 0.92
CA ALA A 89 -0.95 8.15 1.94
C ALA A 89 -0.66 9.63 2.11
N HIS A 90 0.61 10.02 2.07
CA HIS A 90 1.00 11.43 2.11
C HIS A 90 0.57 12.19 0.86
N VAL A 91 0.62 11.54 -0.32
CA VAL A 91 0.04 12.12 -1.54
C VAL A 91 -1.47 12.33 -1.36
N MET A 92 -2.20 11.34 -0.84
CA MET A 92 -3.65 11.44 -0.58
C MET A 92 -3.98 12.54 0.43
N GLN A 93 -3.19 12.68 1.49
CA GLN A 93 -3.32 13.76 2.47
C GLN A 93 -3.13 15.13 1.81
N ALA A 94 -2.15 15.25 0.90
CA ALA A 94 -1.92 16.47 0.13
C ALA A 94 -2.99 16.74 -0.94
N CYS A 95 -3.62 15.71 -1.52
CA CYS A 95 -4.78 15.89 -2.40
C CYS A 95 -5.99 16.41 -1.62
N LYS A 96 -6.23 15.86 -0.42
CA LYS A 96 -7.34 16.20 0.46
C LYS A 96 -7.15 17.53 1.20
N ASP A 97 -5.91 18.01 1.29
CA ASP A 97 -5.50 19.11 2.18
C ASP A 97 -5.82 18.82 3.66
N GLY A 98 -5.47 17.60 4.11
CA GLY A 98 -5.71 17.20 5.49
C GLY A 98 -5.67 15.69 5.75
N PRO A 99 -6.02 15.28 6.97
CA PRO A 99 -5.93 13.88 7.40
C PRO A 99 -6.92 12.99 6.65
N LEU A 100 -6.54 11.75 6.36
CA LEU A 100 -7.39 10.77 5.69
C LEU A 100 -8.55 10.33 6.59
N LEU A 101 -8.27 10.07 7.87
CA LEU A 101 -9.27 9.60 8.82
C LEU A 101 -9.97 10.75 9.53
N ALA A 102 -11.19 10.52 9.99
CA ALA A 102 -11.85 11.40 10.95
C ALA A 102 -11.27 11.20 12.37
N ASP A 103 -11.34 12.23 13.22
CA ASP A 103 -10.69 12.23 14.54
C ASP A 103 -11.10 11.04 15.42
N HIS A 104 -12.38 10.67 15.38
CA HIS A 104 -12.91 9.54 16.17
C HIS A 104 -12.34 8.17 15.73
N GLN A 105 -11.77 8.07 14.53
CA GLN A 105 -11.17 6.84 13.99
C GLN A 105 -9.71 6.67 14.41
N LEU A 106 -9.03 7.75 14.84
CA LEU A 106 -7.59 7.75 15.12
C LEU A 106 -7.20 6.79 16.25
N GLY A 107 -8.01 6.69 17.30
CA GLY A 107 -7.75 5.77 18.40
C GLY A 107 -7.75 4.30 17.95
N LYS A 108 -8.68 3.92 17.07
CA LYS A 108 -8.73 2.57 16.49
C LYS A 108 -7.58 2.34 15.53
N ALA A 109 -7.23 3.35 14.71
CA ALA A 109 -6.10 3.30 13.80
C ALA A 109 -4.79 3.00 14.53
N LEU A 110 -4.51 3.74 15.61
CA LEU A 110 -3.31 3.54 16.42
C LEU A 110 -3.24 2.13 17.00
N LEU A 111 -4.36 1.60 17.50
CA LEU A 111 -4.42 0.23 18.02
C LEU A 111 -4.17 -0.82 16.92
N THR A 112 -4.64 -0.58 15.70
CA THR A 112 -4.36 -1.46 14.56
C THR A 112 -2.88 -1.45 14.23
N VAL A 113 -2.26 -0.27 14.06
CA VAL A 113 -0.83 -0.13 13.78
C VAL A 113 0.02 -0.77 14.88
N GLN A 114 -0.35 -0.58 16.15
CA GLN A 114 0.35 -1.19 17.28
C GLN A 114 0.34 -2.72 17.26
N ARG A 115 -0.74 -3.33 16.75
CA ARG A 115 -0.86 -4.79 16.65
C ARG A 115 -0.11 -5.36 15.46
N SER A 116 -0.09 -4.66 14.33
CA SER A 116 0.60 -5.12 13.13
C SER A 116 2.10 -4.91 13.20
N SER A 117 2.57 -3.90 13.93
CA SER A 117 3.99 -3.54 13.94
C SER A 117 4.38 -2.85 15.26
N PRO A 118 4.71 -3.62 16.32
CA PRO A 118 5.01 -3.06 17.65
C PRO A 118 6.23 -2.12 17.66
N GLU A 119 7.22 -2.36 16.80
CA GLU A 119 8.37 -1.45 16.62
C GLU A 119 7.95 -0.08 16.08
N VAL A 120 6.95 -0.02 15.21
CA VAL A 120 6.46 1.23 14.60
C VAL A 120 5.89 2.19 15.64
N VAL A 121 5.32 1.70 16.74
CA VAL A 121 4.88 2.58 17.84
C VAL A 121 6.05 3.28 18.52
N ARG A 122 7.24 2.65 18.55
CA ARG A 122 8.46 3.28 19.06
C ARG A 122 8.98 4.32 18.07
N GLU A 123 8.94 4.01 16.77
CA GLU A 123 9.33 4.93 15.69
C GLU A 123 8.42 6.16 15.62
N LEU A 124 7.11 5.99 15.76
CA LEU A 124 6.12 7.08 15.78
C LEU A 124 6.41 8.11 16.89
N ARG A 125 7.05 7.69 18.00
CA ARG A 125 7.46 8.62 19.08
C ARG A 125 8.62 9.53 18.69
N LEU A 126 9.36 9.20 17.64
CA LEU A 126 10.45 10.02 17.11
C LEU A 126 9.92 11.20 16.29
N TYR A 127 8.71 11.08 15.74
CA TYR A 127 8.05 12.16 15.01
C TYR A 127 7.49 13.22 15.95
N HIS A 128 7.45 14.46 15.47
CA HIS A 128 6.78 15.55 16.17
C HIS A 128 5.29 15.23 16.32
N GLN A 129 4.65 15.65 17.41
CA GLN A 129 3.24 15.31 17.69
C GLN A 129 2.29 15.74 16.55
N SER A 130 2.61 16.83 15.86
CA SER A 130 1.83 17.29 14.70
C SER A 130 1.87 16.34 13.50
N GLN A 131 2.90 15.51 13.38
CA GLN A 131 3.10 14.55 12.28
C GLN A 131 2.59 13.15 12.61
N GLN A 132 2.50 12.80 13.90
CA GLN A 132 2.14 11.45 14.33
C GLN A 132 0.83 10.93 13.74
N ARG A 133 -0.16 11.80 13.55
CA ARG A 133 -1.41 11.40 12.90
C ARG A 133 -1.19 10.97 11.45
N GLU A 134 -0.48 11.79 10.69
CA GLU A 134 -0.24 11.56 9.27
C GLU A 134 0.52 10.25 9.05
N GLU A 135 1.53 10.01 9.89
CA GLU A 135 2.31 8.77 9.90
C GLU A 135 1.47 7.55 10.30
N VAL A 136 0.59 7.66 11.30
CA VAL A 136 -0.32 6.55 11.66
C VAL A 136 -1.24 6.18 10.49
N GLU A 137 -1.76 7.18 9.78
CA GLU A 137 -2.58 6.95 8.59
C GLU A 137 -1.76 6.31 7.46
N ALA A 138 -0.52 6.77 7.24
CA ALA A 138 0.38 6.18 6.26
C ALA A 138 0.73 4.72 6.57
N ARG A 139 0.97 4.39 7.84
CA ARG A 139 1.20 3.00 8.30
C ARG A 139 -0.03 2.11 8.17
N LEU A 140 -1.24 2.66 8.23
CA LEU A 140 -2.44 1.91 7.90
C LEU A 140 -2.51 1.60 6.42
N VAL A 141 -2.31 2.60 5.56
CA VAL A 141 -2.34 2.43 4.10
C VAL A 141 -1.25 1.48 3.63
N GLN A 142 -0.06 1.55 4.22
CA GLN A 142 1.06 0.64 3.98
C GLN A 142 0.69 -0.84 4.15
N ALA A 143 -0.24 -1.16 5.05
CA ALA A 143 -0.66 -2.53 5.33
C ALA A 143 -1.80 -3.02 4.39
N LEU A 144 -2.33 -2.17 3.52
CA LEU A 144 -3.45 -2.50 2.66
C LEU A 144 -3.00 -3.20 1.36
N PRO A 145 -3.87 -4.06 0.79
CA PRO A 145 -3.64 -4.64 -0.52
C PRO A 145 -3.75 -3.59 -1.64
N PHE A 146 -3.19 -3.93 -2.80
CA PHE A 146 -3.13 -3.07 -3.97
C PHE A 146 -4.45 -2.36 -4.31
N GLU A 147 -5.54 -3.13 -4.45
CA GLU A 147 -6.82 -2.59 -4.90
C GLU A 147 -7.44 -1.64 -3.87
N GLU A 148 -7.18 -1.86 -2.58
CA GLU A 148 -7.67 -0.95 -1.52
C GLU A 148 -6.91 0.38 -1.54
N VAL A 149 -5.58 0.36 -1.66
CA VAL A 149 -4.78 1.59 -1.77
C VAL A 149 -5.14 2.37 -3.02
N LYS A 150 -5.34 1.68 -4.15
CA LYS A 150 -5.81 2.29 -5.40
C LYS A 150 -7.19 2.91 -5.25
N SER A 151 -8.13 2.23 -4.60
CA SER A 151 -9.48 2.76 -4.36
C SER A 151 -9.44 4.03 -3.50
N LEU A 152 -8.66 4.03 -2.42
CA LEU A 152 -8.46 5.21 -1.57
C LEU A 152 -7.82 6.36 -2.36
N PHE A 153 -6.83 6.06 -3.21
CA PHE A 153 -6.17 7.07 -4.02
C PHE A 153 -7.15 7.74 -5.00
N LEU A 154 -7.94 6.94 -5.71
CA LEU A 154 -8.96 7.45 -6.62
C LEU A 154 -10.00 8.30 -5.88
N GLN A 155 -10.33 7.95 -4.64
CA GLN A 155 -11.25 8.73 -3.82
C GLN A 155 -10.66 10.09 -3.40
N TYR A 156 -9.43 10.10 -2.87
CA TYR A 156 -8.85 11.31 -2.28
C TYR A 156 -8.18 12.24 -3.30
N CYS A 157 -7.76 11.72 -4.44
CA CYS A 157 -7.09 12.48 -5.50
C CYS A 157 -7.95 12.62 -6.77
N ALA A 158 -9.28 12.40 -6.69
CA ALA A 158 -10.20 12.49 -7.81
C ALA A 158 -10.03 13.80 -8.61
N ASP A 159 -9.97 14.94 -7.92
CA ASP A 159 -9.85 16.26 -8.52
C ASP A 159 -8.57 16.46 -9.35
N ARG A 160 -7.51 15.68 -9.09
CA ARG A 160 -6.26 15.72 -9.86
C ARG A 160 -6.27 14.80 -11.09
N LEU A 161 -7.29 13.95 -11.21
CA LEU A 161 -7.46 12.98 -12.29
C LEU A 161 -8.50 13.43 -13.33
N GLU A 162 -9.27 14.48 -13.04
CA GLU A 162 -10.16 15.09 -14.01
C GLU A 162 -9.36 15.94 -15.02
N PRO A 163 -9.66 15.84 -16.34
CA PRO A 163 -8.93 16.53 -17.40
C PRO A 163 -9.13 18.05 -17.45
#